data_AF-A0A2D9D6G7-F1
#
_entry.id   AF-A0A2D9D6G7-F1
#
_cell.length_a   1.000
_cell.length_b   1.000
_cell.length_c   1.000
_cell.angle_alpha   90.00
_cell.angle_beta   90.00
_cell.angle_gamma   90.00
#
_symmetry.space_group_name_H-M   'P 1'
#
loop_
_entity.id
_entity.type
_entity.pdbx_description
1 polymer ?
#
loop_
_entity_poly.entity_id
_entity_poly.type
_entity_poly.pdbx_seq_one_letter_code
_entity_poly.pdbx_strand_id
1 'polypeptide(L)'
;MRKINMILTIGFMVILGVTSCKKKGCTDENATNYNADAKKDDGSCTYVPVITLNGDANMTISVSSGYIDQGATAVDTDGTEIVVVADTTAINDSTVNQFTVTYSATNAHGTATATRTVDVIINHENYPGTYDVTDDCGGGTGLGLNNDPSIAAGANDNQILINDFFAGVTTTYGTAICDIDGANITIPSATESAPGGLGTITYEGFGTMSDDGKTMTITYVYSNSTPITGGAGSCTATYTKQ
;
A
#
# COMPACT_ATOMS: atom_id res chain seq x y z
N MET A 1 36.34 36.82 -96.41
CA MET A 1 36.29 35.34 -96.41
C MET A 1 37.28 34.82 -95.38
N ARG A 2 36.79 34.27 -94.26
CA ARG A 2 37.54 33.31 -93.43
C ARG A 2 36.50 32.55 -92.59
N LYS A 3 36.29 31.29 -92.96
CA LYS A 3 35.38 30.34 -92.29
C LYS A 3 36.04 29.89 -90.99
N ILE A 4 35.31 29.90 -89.88
CA ILE A 4 35.66 29.14 -88.68
C ILE A 4 34.43 28.33 -88.28
N ASN A 5 34.59 27.01 -88.37
CA ASN A 5 33.62 25.98 -88.04
C ASN A 5 33.30 25.99 -86.55
N MET A 6 32.05 26.24 -86.18
CA MET A 6 31.57 26.05 -84.82
C MET A 6 31.05 24.61 -84.69
N ILE A 7 31.92 23.74 -84.18
CA ILE A 7 31.63 22.35 -83.82
C ILE A 7 30.56 22.35 -82.71
N LEU A 8 29.41 21.75 -83.00
CA LEU A 8 28.35 21.48 -82.03
C LEU A 8 28.74 20.22 -81.24
N THR A 9 29.49 20.40 -80.14
CA THR A 9 29.71 19.35 -79.15
C THR A 9 28.42 19.15 -78.35
N ILE A 10 27.78 18.00 -78.57
CA ILE A 10 26.70 17.47 -77.72
C ILE A 10 27.32 17.21 -76.34
N GLY A 11 27.00 18.07 -75.37
CA GLY A 11 27.38 17.87 -73.97
C GLY A 11 26.64 16.65 -73.43
N PHE A 12 27.32 15.50 -73.37
CA PHE A 12 26.88 14.36 -72.59
C PHE A 12 27.08 14.73 -71.12
N MET A 13 26.07 15.38 -70.54
CA MET A 13 26.01 15.66 -69.10
C MET A 13 25.86 14.31 -68.41
N VAL A 14 26.99 13.70 -68.04
CA VAL A 14 27.03 12.59 -67.10
C VAL A 14 26.50 13.15 -65.79
N ILE A 15 25.20 12.99 -65.57
CA ILE A 15 24.57 13.17 -64.28
C ILE A 15 25.15 12.05 -63.42
N LEU A 16 26.30 12.33 -62.80
CA LEU A 16 26.81 11.56 -61.68
C LEU A 16 25.74 11.68 -60.59
N GLY A 17 24.81 10.73 -60.59
CA GLY A 17 23.86 10.55 -59.51
C GLY A 17 24.66 10.38 -58.24
N VAL A 18 24.71 11.42 -57.42
CA VAL A 18 25.19 11.33 -56.05
C VAL A 18 24.19 10.46 -55.31
N THR A 19 24.41 9.15 -55.34
CA THR A 19 23.75 8.23 -54.44
C THR A 19 24.22 8.61 -53.05
N SER A 20 23.48 9.54 -52.43
CA SER A 20 23.62 9.88 -51.03
C SER A 20 23.45 8.59 -50.25
N CYS A 21 24.58 7.98 -49.86
CA CYS A 21 24.58 6.78 -49.06
C CYS A 21 24.15 7.22 -47.67
N LYS A 22 22.84 7.12 -47.40
CA LYS A 22 22.28 7.34 -46.07
C LYS A 22 23.06 6.48 -45.07
N LYS A 23 23.68 7.11 -44.05
CA LYS A 23 24.34 6.40 -42.95
C LYS A 23 23.35 5.37 -42.38
N LYS A 24 23.78 4.12 -42.31
CA LYS A 24 22.99 3.01 -41.78
C LYS A 24 23.28 2.82 -40.28
N GLY A 25 22.29 2.30 -39.56
CA GLY A 25 22.36 1.98 -38.14
C GLY A 25 20.95 1.84 -37.58
N CYS A 26 20.82 1.37 -36.34
CA CYS A 26 19.52 1.33 -35.68
C CYS A 26 18.89 2.72 -35.60
N THR A 27 17.66 2.85 -36.10
CA THR A 27 16.90 4.11 -36.09
C THR A 27 15.81 4.15 -35.02
N ASP A 28 15.64 3.10 -34.22
CA ASP A 28 14.66 3.06 -33.13
C ASP A 28 15.24 3.69 -31.85
N GLU A 29 14.59 4.75 -31.36
CA GLU A 29 14.99 5.48 -30.16
C GLU A 29 14.89 4.67 -28.86
N ASN A 30 14.10 3.59 -28.87
CA ASN A 30 13.97 2.68 -27.73
C ASN A 30 15.04 1.58 -27.71
N ALA A 31 15.86 1.47 -28.75
CA ALA A 31 16.95 0.50 -28.80
C ALA A 31 18.18 0.99 -28.03
N THR A 32 18.84 0.07 -27.34
CA THR A 32 20.06 0.33 -26.57
C THR A 32 21.25 0.79 -27.43
N ASN A 33 21.20 0.51 -28.73
CA ASN A 33 22.20 0.93 -29.73
C ASN A 33 21.64 1.92 -30.77
N TYR A 34 20.63 2.72 -30.39
CA TYR A 34 20.09 3.80 -31.22
C TYR A 34 21.18 4.72 -31.78
N ASN A 35 21.07 5.08 -33.06
CA ASN A 35 21.97 5.99 -33.75
C ASN A 35 21.21 7.13 -34.42
N ALA A 36 21.21 8.32 -33.80
CA ALA A 36 20.52 9.51 -34.33
C ALA A 36 21.02 9.98 -35.72
N ASP A 37 22.25 9.63 -36.08
CA ASP A 37 22.80 9.96 -37.40
C ASP A 37 22.34 8.99 -38.50
N ALA A 38 21.86 7.80 -38.12
CA ALA A 38 21.36 6.82 -39.08
C ALA A 38 20.11 7.39 -39.77
N LYS A 39 20.12 7.37 -41.11
CA LYS A 39 18.98 7.81 -41.95
C LYS A 39 18.28 6.62 -42.61
N LYS A 40 18.74 5.41 -42.33
CA LYS A 40 18.16 4.14 -42.77
C LYS A 40 18.49 3.06 -41.74
N ASP A 41 17.46 2.36 -41.29
CA ASP A 41 17.62 1.20 -40.43
C ASP A 41 18.40 0.07 -41.13
N ASP A 42 19.24 -0.61 -40.37
CA ASP A 42 19.97 -1.80 -40.81
C ASP A 42 19.55 -3.08 -40.09
N GLY A 43 18.54 -3.01 -39.21
CA GLY A 43 18.04 -4.16 -38.46
C GLY A 43 18.98 -4.60 -37.33
N SER A 44 19.95 -3.77 -36.93
CA SER A 44 20.86 -4.05 -35.82
C SER A 44 20.31 -3.66 -34.45
N CYS A 45 19.07 -3.17 -34.36
CA CYS A 45 18.48 -2.71 -33.11
C CYS A 45 18.48 -3.82 -32.04
N THR A 46 18.87 -3.46 -30.82
CA THR A 46 18.98 -4.36 -29.67
C THR A 46 18.28 -3.73 -28.47
N TYR A 47 17.60 -4.56 -27.68
CA TYR A 47 16.71 -4.09 -26.61
C TYR A 47 17.01 -4.82 -25.31
N VAL A 48 16.69 -4.17 -24.19
CA VAL A 48 16.61 -4.85 -22.89
C VAL A 48 15.36 -5.75 -22.84
N PRO A 49 15.29 -6.71 -21.90
CA PRO A 49 14.10 -7.54 -21.75
C PRO A 49 12.84 -6.73 -21.42
N VAL A 50 11.67 -7.26 -21.77
CA VAL A 50 10.37 -6.70 -21.35
C VAL A 50 9.88 -7.49 -20.14
N ILE A 51 9.71 -6.81 -19.01
CA ILE A 51 9.17 -7.42 -17.78
C ILE A 51 7.65 -7.25 -17.74
N THR A 52 6.93 -8.34 -17.41
CA THR A 52 5.49 -8.36 -17.14
C THR A 52 5.25 -8.83 -15.71
N LEU A 53 4.66 -7.98 -14.86
CA LEU A 53 4.31 -8.35 -13.49
C LEU A 53 3.21 -9.42 -13.49
N ASN A 54 3.31 -10.40 -12.59
CA ASN A 54 2.21 -11.34 -12.37
C ASN A 54 1.24 -10.71 -11.37
N GLY A 55 0.05 -10.31 -11.80
CA GLY A 55 -0.90 -9.59 -10.96
C GLY A 55 -0.61 -8.09 -10.90
N ASP A 56 -1.19 -7.40 -9.93
CA ASP A 56 -1.24 -5.94 -9.92
C ASP A 56 0.12 -5.29 -9.60
N ALA A 57 0.33 -4.09 -10.16
CA ALA A 57 1.48 -3.25 -9.88
C ALA A 57 1.38 -2.54 -8.52
N ASN A 58 0.17 -2.41 -7.99
CA ASN A 58 -0.12 -1.96 -6.64
C ASN A 58 -0.92 -3.06 -5.93
N MET A 59 -0.58 -3.32 -4.68
CA MET A 59 -1.36 -4.23 -3.85
C MET A 59 -1.39 -3.75 -2.42
N THR A 60 -2.44 -4.13 -1.73
CA THR A 60 -2.65 -3.80 -0.32
C THR A 60 -2.65 -5.06 0.51
N ILE A 61 -1.94 -5.06 1.63
CA ILE A 61 -1.93 -6.14 2.62
C ILE A 61 -2.18 -5.58 4.01
N SER A 62 -2.71 -6.41 4.89
CA SER A 62 -2.86 -6.06 6.30
C SER A 62 -1.53 -6.19 7.02
N VAL A 63 -1.26 -5.31 7.99
CA VAL A 63 -0.04 -5.39 8.79
C VAL A 63 0.08 -6.78 9.43
N SER A 64 1.28 -7.33 9.40
CA SER A 64 1.66 -8.66 9.89
C SER A 64 0.95 -9.84 9.22
N SER A 65 0.30 -9.66 8.05
CA SER A 65 -0.37 -10.76 7.35
C SER A 65 0.58 -11.71 6.60
N GLY A 66 1.85 -11.33 6.43
CA GLY A 66 2.79 -12.03 5.56
C GLY A 66 2.73 -11.52 4.12
N TYR A 67 3.82 -10.93 3.62
CA TYR A 67 3.97 -10.62 2.20
C TYR A 67 4.35 -11.88 1.38
N ILE A 68 3.64 -12.12 0.28
CA ILE A 68 3.95 -13.16 -0.70
C ILE A 68 4.18 -12.48 -2.06
N ASP A 69 5.38 -12.63 -2.60
CA ASP A 69 5.70 -12.14 -3.93
C ASP A 69 4.97 -12.96 -5.01
N GLN A 70 4.20 -12.28 -5.87
CA GLN A 70 3.55 -12.93 -7.02
C GLN A 70 4.52 -13.11 -8.20
N GLY A 71 5.70 -12.48 -8.13
CA GLY A 71 6.74 -12.55 -9.15
C GLY A 71 6.42 -11.73 -10.40
N ALA A 72 7.26 -11.92 -11.41
CA ALA A 72 7.11 -11.37 -12.75
C ALA A 72 7.77 -12.30 -13.77
N THR A 73 7.41 -12.14 -15.04
CA THR A 73 8.04 -12.82 -16.17
C THR A 73 8.79 -11.80 -17.03
N ALA A 74 9.79 -12.25 -17.79
CA ALA A 74 10.46 -11.40 -18.76
C ALA A 74 10.79 -12.16 -20.03
N VAL A 75 10.70 -11.46 -21.16
CA VAL A 75 11.08 -12.00 -22.47
C VAL A 75 11.95 -10.98 -23.22
N ASP A 76 12.87 -11.48 -24.03
CA ASP A 76 13.54 -10.67 -25.06
C ASP A 76 12.58 -10.44 -26.25
N THR A 77 12.98 -9.58 -27.16
CA THR A 77 12.23 -9.22 -28.37
C THR A 77 11.95 -10.37 -29.32
N ASP A 78 12.75 -11.45 -29.27
CA ASP A 78 12.54 -12.67 -30.03
C ASP A 78 11.61 -13.69 -29.32
N GLY A 79 11.13 -13.35 -28.12
CA GLY A 79 10.29 -14.21 -27.28
C GLY A 79 11.05 -15.16 -26.36
N THR A 80 12.39 -15.10 -26.32
CA THR A 80 13.19 -15.90 -25.39
C THR A 80 12.93 -15.47 -23.95
N GLU A 81 12.61 -16.41 -23.07
CA GLU A 81 12.41 -16.14 -21.65
C GLU A 81 13.71 -15.73 -20.95
N ILE A 82 13.62 -14.68 -20.13
CA ILE A 82 14.71 -14.16 -19.31
C ILE A 82 14.34 -14.34 -17.84
N VAL A 83 15.30 -14.80 -17.04
CA VAL A 83 15.12 -14.94 -15.59
C VAL A 83 14.90 -13.57 -14.96
N VAL A 84 13.85 -13.46 -14.16
CA VAL A 84 13.57 -12.29 -13.34
C VAL A 84 14.10 -12.52 -11.93
N VAL A 85 14.78 -11.52 -11.38
CA VAL A 85 15.21 -11.46 -9.98
C VAL A 85 14.34 -10.43 -9.26
N ALA A 86 13.64 -10.85 -8.21
CA ALA A 86 12.89 -9.97 -7.32
C ALA A 86 13.75 -9.55 -6.13
N ASP A 87 13.79 -8.25 -5.83
CA ASP A 87 14.35 -7.69 -4.61
C ASP A 87 13.21 -7.30 -3.67
N THR A 88 13.00 -8.09 -2.63
CA THR A 88 12.01 -7.89 -1.58
C THR A 88 12.63 -7.43 -0.25
N THR A 89 13.92 -7.07 -0.24
CA THR A 89 14.66 -6.76 0.99
C THR A 89 14.14 -5.53 1.73
N ALA A 90 13.45 -4.64 1.01
CA ALA A 90 12.82 -3.46 1.58
C ALA A 90 11.47 -3.73 2.25
N ILE A 91 10.86 -4.91 2.02
CA ILE A 91 9.54 -5.23 2.58
C ILE A 91 9.65 -5.40 4.10
N ASN A 92 8.85 -4.62 4.83
CA ASN A 92 8.60 -4.82 6.25
C ASN A 92 7.09 -4.81 6.51
N ASP A 93 6.48 -5.99 6.48
CA ASP A 93 5.04 -6.13 6.71
C ASP A 93 4.63 -5.98 8.18
N SER A 94 5.57 -5.83 9.12
CA SER A 94 5.27 -5.64 10.54
C SER A 94 4.85 -4.22 10.92
N THR A 95 4.89 -3.27 9.98
CA THR A 95 4.52 -1.87 10.21
C THR A 95 3.77 -1.30 9.01
N VAL A 96 2.74 -0.50 9.26
CA VAL A 96 2.03 0.29 8.25
C VAL A 96 3.00 1.21 7.51
N ASN A 97 3.15 0.99 6.21
CA ASN A 97 3.92 1.83 5.31
C ASN A 97 3.69 1.39 3.86
N GLN A 98 4.19 2.19 2.92
CA GLN A 98 4.31 1.80 1.53
C GLN A 98 5.73 1.28 1.26
N PHE A 99 5.82 0.08 0.68
CA PHE A 99 7.09 -0.54 0.28
C PHE A 99 7.14 -0.80 -1.23
N THR A 100 8.34 -1.06 -1.74
CA THR A 100 8.56 -1.34 -3.15
C THR A 100 9.34 -2.63 -3.32
N VAL A 101 8.84 -3.52 -4.18
CA VAL A 101 9.58 -4.66 -4.72
C VAL A 101 10.10 -4.27 -6.09
N THR A 102 11.39 -4.52 -6.33
CA THR A 102 12.01 -4.26 -7.64
C THR A 102 12.29 -5.59 -8.35
N TYR A 103 11.78 -5.72 -9.56
CA TYR A 103 12.04 -6.85 -10.45
C TYR A 103 13.07 -6.44 -11.48
N SER A 104 14.12 -7.24 -11.66
CA SER A 104 15.18 -6.99 -12.64
C SER A 104 15.37 -8.18 -13.56
N ALA A 105 15.52 -7.92 -14.87
CA ALA A 105 15.82 -8.92 -15.88
C ALA A 105 16.98 -8.41 -16.74
N THR A 106 17.99 -9.25 -16.97
CA THR A 106 19.23 -8.82 -17.67
C THR A 106 19.53 -9.75 -18.85
N ASN A 107 19.74 -9.17 -20.03
CA ASN A 107 20.28 -9.85 -21.21
C ASN A 107 21.64 -9.25 -21.61
N ALA A 108 22.17 -9.63 -22.77
CA ALA A 108 23.45 -9.12 -23.28
C ALA A 108 23.43 -7.61 -23.61
N HIS A 109 22.25 -7.00 -23.67
CA HIS A 109 22.04 -5.62 -24.08
C HIS A 109 21.67 -4.69 -22.92
N GLY A 110 21.46 -5.22 -21.73
CA GLY A 110 21.30 -4.45 -20.50
C GLY A 110 20.29 -5.06 -19.54
N THR A 111 19.89 -4.25 -18.56
CA THR A 111 18.95 -4.63 -17.50
C THR A 111 17.68 -3.79 -17.63
N ALA A 112 16.53 -4.46 -17.62
CA ALA A 112 15.24 -3.84 -17.44
C ALA A 112 14.79 -3.95 -15.98
N THR A 113 13.99 -2.99 -15.53
CA THR A 113 13.42 -2.97 -14.18
C THR A 113 11.92 -2.71 -14.22
N ALA A 114 11.17 -3.37 -13.35
CA ALA A 114 9.77 -3.06 -13.05
C ALA A 114 9.58 -3.03 -11.53
N THR A 115 8.57 -2.33 -11.03
CA THR A 115 8.31 -2.20 -9.60
C THR A 115 6.89 -2.59 -9.24
N ARG A 116 6.73 -3.21 -8.08
CA ARG A 116 5.45 -3.36 -7.40
C ARG A 116 5.44 -2.54 -6.12
N THR A 117 4.36 -1.80 -5.92
CA THR A 117 4.07 -1.10 -4.67
C THR A 117 3.23 -2.01 -3.76
N VAL A 118 3.65 -2.12 -2.50
CA VAL A 118 2.96 -2.89 -1.44
C VAL A 118 2.56 -1.91 -0.34
N ASP A 119 1.26 -1.63 -0.25
CA ASP A 119 0.68 -0.80 0.80
C ASP A 119 0.31 -1.69 1.98
N VAL A 120 1.05 -1.58 3.09
CA VAL A 120 0.75 -2.24 4.35
C VAL A 120 -0.14 -1.32 5.17
N ILE A 121 -1.36 -1.76 5.48
CA ILE A 121 -2.37 -0.95 6.17
C ILE A 121 -2.94 -1.67 7.39
N ILE A 122 -3.67 -0.93 8.24
CA ILE A 122 -4.57 -1.53 9.22
C ILE A 122 -5.89 -1.85 8.54
N ASN A 123 -6.35 -3.08 8.71
CA ASN A 123 -7.67 -3.56 8.28
C ASN A 123 -8.42 -4.18 9.45
N HIS A 124 -9.68 -4.53 9.18
CA HIS A 124 -10.57 -5.18 10.13
C HIS A 124 -9.95 -6.37 10.87
N GLU A 125 -9.29 -7.26 10.14
CA GLU A 125 -8.65 -8.46 10.70
C GLU A 125 -7.54 -8.20 11.73
N ASN A 126 -6.98 -6.98 11.77
CA ASN A 126 -5.98 -6.63 12.77
C ASN A 126 -6.57 -6.49 14.18
N TYR A 127 -7.86 -6.14 14.30
CA TYR A 127 -8.48 -5.80 15.57
C TYR A 127 -8.91 -7.00 16.43
N PRO A 128 -9.53 -8.09 15.91
CA PRO A 128 -9.99 -9.18 16.75
C PRO A 128 -8.88 -9.85 17.57
N GLY A 129 -9.17 -10.19 18.83
CA GLY A 129 -8.23 -10.81 19.77
C GLY A 129 -8.56 -10.52 21.23
N THR A 130 -7.69 -10.94 22.14
CA THR A 130 -7.73 -10.56 23.56
C THR A 130 -6.72 -9.44 23.81
N TYR A 131 -7.06 -8.54 24.72
CA TYR A 131 -6.28 -7.34 24.99
C TYR A 131 -6.11 -7.12 26.48
N ASP A 132 -4.94 -6.62 26.88
CA ASP A 132 -4.73 -6.03 28.20
C ASP A 132 -5.01 -4.53 28.14
N VAL A 133 -5.74 -4.00 29.11
CA VAL A 133 -6.11 -2.57 29.19
C VAL A 133 -5.37 -1.88 30.32
N THR A 134 -4.81 -0.72 29.99
CA THR A 134 -4.33 0.26 30.97
C THR A 134 -5.04 1.58 30.70
N ASP A 135 -5.65 2.17 31.72
CA ASP A 135 -6.43 3.40 31.58
C ASP A 135 -6.27 4.36 32.77
N ASP A 136 -6.68 5.61 32.58
CA ASP A 136 -6.84 6.61 33.64
C ASP A 136 -8.31 6.91 33.96
N CYS A 137 -9.23 6.01 33.61
CA CYS A 137 -10.66 6.20 33.68
C CYS A 137 -11.25 6.15 35.10
N GLY A 138 -10.43 5.84 36.11
CA GLY A 138 -10.78 6.06 37.51
C GLY A 138 -11.80 5.08 38.09
N GLY A 139 -12.16 4.01 37.38
CA GLY A 139 -12.94 2.89 37.92
C GLY A 139 -14.29 3.32 38.52
N GLY A 140 -14.58 2.88 39.76
CA GLY A 140 -15.90 3.02 40.42
C GLY A 140 -16.45 4.45 40.61
N THR A 141 -15.65 5.50 40.39
CA THR A 141 -16.12 6.90 40.33
C THR A 141 -16.05 7.52 38.93
N GLY A 142 -15.50 6.79 37.95
CA GLY A 142 -15.38 7.19 36.56
C GLY A 142 -15.93 6.14 35.59
N LEU A 143 -15.19 5.79 34.54
CA LEU A 143 -15.56 4.75 33.59
C LEU A 143 -14.79 3.46 33.96
N GLY A 144 -15.48 2.50 34.58
CA GLY A 144 -14.88 1.22 34.96
C GLY A 144 -14.72 0.29 33.76
N LEU A 145 -13.61 0.40 33.05
CA LEU A 145 -13.26 -0.49 31.94
C LEU A 145 -12.80 -1.87 32.45
N ASN A 146 -13.07 -2.91 31.67
CA ASN A 146 -12.46 -4.21 31.92
C ASN A 146 -10.97 -4.21 31.52
N ASN A 147 -10.15 -4.90 32.32
CA ASN A 147 -8.71 -4.98 32.09
C ASN A 147 -8.32 -6.02 31.03
N ASP A 148 -9.21 -6.97 30.71
CA ASP A 148 -8.96 -8.06 29.77
C ASP A 148 -10.12 -8.32 28.77
N PRO A 149 -10.63 -7.29 28.07
CA PRO A 149 -11.75 -7.46 27.14
C PRO A 149 -11.35 -8.29 25.93
N SER A 150 -12.37 -8.93 25.32
CA SER A 150 -12.22 -9.57 24.01
C SER A 150 -12.77 -8.65 22.93
N ILE A 151 -12.00 -8.50 21.84
CA ILE A 151 -12.41 -7.75 20.67
C ILE A 151 -12.80 -8.74 19.57
N ALA A 152 -14.00 -8.56 19.03
CA ALA A 152 -14.55 -9.41 17.98
C ALA A 152 -14.98 -8.57 16.76
N ALA A 153 -15.21 -9.25 15.64
CA ALA A 153 -15.82 -8.64 14.47
C ALA A 153 -17.25 -8.16 14.78
N GLY A 154 -17.62 -7.00 14.24
CA GLY A 154 -18.96 -6.43 14.34
C GLY A 154 -19.89 -6.90 13.22
N ALA A 155 -20.92 -6.09 12.95
CA ALA A 155 -21.94 -6.43 11.96
C ALA A 155 -21.45 -6.30 10.50
N ASN A 156 -20.33 -5.63 10.26
CA ASN A 156 -19.74 -5.39 8.95
C ASN A 156 -18.21 -5.21 9.07
N ASP A 157 -17.53 -5.12 7.91
CA ASP A 157 -16.06 -5.02 7.82
C ASP A 157 -15.49 -3.74 8.44
N ASN A 158 -16.32 -2.73 8.68
CA ASN A 158 -15.92 -1.48 9.32
C ASN A 158 -16.32 -1.42 10.80
N GLN A 159 -16.65 -2.53 11.43
CA GLN A 159 -17.12 -2.53 12.81
C GLN A 159 -16.44 -3.60 13.65
N ILE A 160 -16.06 -3.25 14.88
CA ILE A 160 -15.58 -4.19 15.90
C ILE A 160 -16.41 -4.04 17.18
N LEU A 161 -16.38 -5.08 18.00
CA LEU A 161 -17.07 -5.14 19.28
C LEU A 161 -16.03 -5.33 20.38
N ILE A 162 -15.96 -4.39 21.33
CA ILE A 162 -15.25 -4.61 22.59
C ILE A 162 -16.24 -5.25 23.54
N ASN A 163 -16.16 -6.58 23.68
CA ASN A 163 -17.01 -7.35 24.59
C ASN A 163 -16.45 -7.28 25.99
N ASP A 164 -17.34 -7.50 26.97
CA ASP A 164 -17.00 -7.37 28.39
C ASP A 164 -16.40 -6.00 28.68
N PHE A 165 -16.98 -4.95 28.09
CA PHE A 165 -16.38 -3.61 28.04
C PHE A 165 -16.19 -2.99 29.43
N PHE A 166 -17.14 -3.22 30.33
CA PHE A 166 -17.13 -2.67 31.68
C PHE A 166 -16.75 -3.72 32.73
N ALA A 167 -15.96 -3.29 33.71
CA ALA A 167 -15.74 -4.00 34.96
C ALA A 167 -16.85 -3.67 35.96
N GLY A 168 -17.69 -4.65 36.30
CA GLY A 168 -18.59 -4.59 37.44
C GLY A 168 -17.92 -5.06 38.73
N VAL A 169 -18.65 -4.97 39.85
CA VAL A 169 -18.13 -5.35 41.17
C VAL A 169 -17.80 -6.85 41.25
N THR A 170 -18.57 -7.69 40.57
CA THR A 170 -18.44 -9.16 40.62
C THR A 170 -18.33 -9.82 39.25
N THR A 171 -18.64 -9.11 38.16
CA THR A 171 -18.69 -9.63 36.79
C THR A 171 -18.38 -8.51 35.80
N THR A 172 -17.93 -8.85 34.60
CA THR A 172 -17.88 -7.94 33.45
C THR A 172 -19.24 -7.84 32.77
N TYR A 173 -19.47 -6.78 32.01
CA TYR A 173 -20.70 -6.60 31.22
C TYR A 173 -20.54 -5.55 30.11
N GLY A 174 -21.53 -5.51 29.23
CA GLY A 174 -21.62 -4.51 28.17
C GLY A 174 -20.73 -4.81 26.96
N THR A 175 -21.10 -4.20 25.83
CA THR A 175 -20.33 -4.28 24.58
C THR A 175 -20.26 -2.88 23.99
N ALA A 176 -19.05 -2.37 23.75
CA ALA A 176 -18.88 -1.15 22.97
C ALA A 176 -18.81 -1.50 21.48
N ILE A 177 -19.65 -0.83 20.68
CA ILE A 177 -19.63 -0.94 19.23
C ILE A 177 -18.72 0.16 18.70
N CYS A 178 -17.69 -0.23 17.96
CA CYS A 178 -16.72 0.71 17.42
C CYS A 178 -16.71 0.62 15.90
N ASP A 179 -16.79 1.77 15.23
CA ASP A 179 -16.59 1.88 13.79
C ASP A 179 -15.10 2.13 13.51
N ILE A 180 -14.55 1.44 12.52
CA ILE A 180 -13.14 1.50 12.11
C ILE A 180 -13.00 2.02 10.68
N ASP A 181 -12.02 2.90 10.48
CA ASP A 181 -11.57 3.39 9.19
C ASP A 181 -10.04 3.34 9.13
N GLY A 182 -9.53 2.20 8.64
CA GLY A 182 -8.12 1.85 8.72
C GLY A 182 -7.66 1.80 10.17
N ALA A 183 -6.74 2.70 10.54
CA ALA A 183 -6.24 2.83 11.90
C ALA A 183 -7.17 3.64 12.82
N ASN A 184 -8.12 4.40 12.28
CA ASN A 184 -8.99 5.26 13.10
C ASN A 184 -10.14 4.46 13.71
N ILE A 185 -10.47 4.78 14.96
CA ILE A 185 -11.55 4.16 15.73
C ILE A 185 -12.51 5.27 16.16
N THR A 186 -13.81 5.05 15.95
CA THR A 186 -14.88 5.90 16.46
C THR A 186 -15.87 5.05 17.23
N ILE A 187 -16.29 5.53 18.41
CA ILE A 187 -17.32 4.89 19.23
C ILE A 187 -18.47 5.89 19.30
N PRO A 188 -19.57 5.64 18.56
CA PRO A 188 -20.77 6.48 18.64
C PRO A 188 -21.31 6.54 20.06
N SER A 189 -22.02 7.63 20.39
CA SER A 189 -22.66 7.78 21.69
C SER A 189 -23.63 6.62 21.97
N ALA A 190 -23.37 5.93 23.08
CA ALA A 190 -24.15 4.79 23.55
C ALA A 190 -24.48 4.94 25.03
N THR A 191 -25.49 4.19 25.49
CA THR A 191 -25.92 4.18 26.88
C THR A 191 -26.07 2.77 27.40
N GLU A 192 -25.55 2.52 28.60
CA GLU A 192 -25.59 1.22 29.26
C GLU A 192 -26.08 1.36 30.69
N SER A 193 -26.97 0.47 31.13
CA SER A 193 -27.46 0.46 32.51
C SER A 193 -26.55 -0.39 33.37
N ALA A 194 -25.90 0.22 34.36
CA ALA A 194 -25.01 -0.51 35.24
C ALA A 194 -25.80 -1.52 36.11
N PRO A 195 -25.34 -2.78 36.23
CA PRO A 195 -25.99 -3.79 37.06
C PRO A 195 -26.19 -3.30 38.50
N GLY A 196 -27.29 -3.74 39.13
CA GLY A 196 -27.56 -3.41 40.54
C GLY A 196 -28.16 -2.03 40.79
N GLY A 197 -28.66 -1.34 39.76
CA GLY A 197 -29.32 -0.03 39.90
C GLY A 197 -28.35 1.13 40.09
N LEU A 198 -27.09 0.94 39.68
CA LEU A 198 -26.02 1.93 39.76
C LEU A 198 -26.07 2.91 38.57
N GLY A 199 -27.26 3.42 38.23
CA GLY A 199 -27.44 4.45 37.21
C GLY A 199 -27.20 3.99 35.75
N THR A 200 -27.20 4.98 34.86
CA THR A 200 -26.98 4.82 33.43
C THR A 200 -25.67 5.52 33.06
N ILE A 201 -24.81 4.80 32.34
CA ILE A 201 -23.56 5.31 31.78
C ILE A 201 -23.82 5.69 30.33
N THR A 202 -23.57 6.95 29.98
CA THR A 202 -23.48 7.39 28.58
C THR A 202 -22.01 7.54 28.23
N TYR A 203 -21.58 7.00 27.10
CA TYR A 203 -20.19 7.07 26.65
C TYR A 203 -20.09 7.22 25.13
N GLU A 204 -19.01 7.85 24.68
CA GLU A 204 -18.56 7.90 23.29
C GLU A 204 -17.03 7.94 23.29
N GLY A 205 -16.40 7.75 22.13
CA GLY A 205 -14.95 7.79 22.07
C GLY A 205 -14.38 7.87 20.67
N PHE A 206 -13.08 8.15 20.62
CA PHE A 206 -12.29 8.16 19.40
C PHE A 206 -10.88 7.70 19.71
N GLY A 207 -10.22 7.07 18.73
CA GLY A 207 -8.91 6.49 18.96
C GLY A 207 -8.20 6.06 17.69
N THR A 208 -7.04 5.46 17.87
CA THR A 208 -6.23 4.93 16.77
C THR A 208 -5.57 3.60 17.14
N MET A 209 -5.35 2.75 16.13
CA MET A 209 -4.46 1.59 16.18
C MET A 209 -3.01 2.02 15.83
N SER A 210 -2.02 1.46 16.51
CA SER A 210 -0.60 1.64 16.21
C SER A 210 -0.22 1.02 14.87
N ASP A 211 0.87 1.52 14.27
CA ASP A 211 1.33 1.05 12.96
C ASP A 211 1.71 -0.44 12.92
N ASP A 212 1.97 -1.07 14.07
CA ASP A 212 2.23 -2.52 14.15
C ASP A 212 0.96 -3.38 14.33
N GLY A 213 -0.21 -2.74 14.43
CA GLY A 213 -1.51 -3.41 14.58
C GLY A 213 -1.73 -4.07 15.94
N LYS A 214 -0.99 -3.68 16.99
CA LYS A 214 -1.03 -4.34 18.31
C LYS A 214 -1.61 -3.49 19.43
N THR A 215 -1.55 -2.17 19.32
CA THR A 215 -1.94 -1.28 20.39
C THR A 215 -2.97 -0.29 19.90
N MET A 216 -4.15 -0.27 20.51
CA MET A 216 -5.12 0.80 20.27
C MET A 216 -5.17 1.74 21.47
N THR A 217 -5.27 3.04 21.20
CA THR A 217 -5.47 4.06 22.23
C THR A 217 -6.76 4.78 21.95
N ILE A 218 -7.69 4.75 22.91
CA ILE A 218 -9.03 5.33 22.79
C ILE A 218 -9.23 6.35 23.89
N THR A 219 -9.65 7.55 23.49
CA THR A 219 -10.14 8.57 24.42
C THR A 219 -11.65 8.46 24.51
N TYR A 220 -12.14 8.26 25.73
CA TYR A 220 -13.55 8.22 26.05
C TYR A 220 -14.02 9.56 26.61
N VAL A 221 -15.26 9.91 26.30
CA VAL A 221 -16.05 10.92 27.02
C VAL A 221 -17.24 10.21 27.61
N TYR A 222 -17.50 10.39 28.90
CA TYR A 222 -18.56 9.68 29.59
C TYR A 222 -19.30 10.55 30.60
N SER A 223 -20.50 10.09 30.95
CA SER A 223 -21.26 10.59 32.09
C SER A 223 -22.03 9.45 32.75
N ASN A 224 -22.17 9.51 34.08
CA ASN A 224 -22.93 8.53 34.84
C ASN A 224 -24.03 9.22 35.66
N SER A 225 -25.28 8.79 35.49
CA SER A 225 -26.44 9.33 36.20
C SER A 225 -26.64 8.78 37.63
N THR A 226 -25.66 8.08 38.20
CA THR A 226 -25.73 7.58 39.59
C THR A 226 -26.00 8.70 40.60
N PRO A 227 -27.00 8.53 41.49
CA PRO A 227 -27.37 9.57 42.46
C PRO A 227 -26.32 9.89 43.54
N ILE A 228 -25.29 9.05 43.72
CA ILE A 228 -24.39 9.09 44.90
C ILE A 228 -22.91 9.35 44.54
N THR A 229 -22.48 8.98 43.32
CA THR A 229 -21.09 9.10 42.82
C THR A 229 -21.02 9.60 41.37
N GLY A 230 -22.13 10.04 40.79
CA GLY A 230 -22.22 10.43 39.38
C GLY A 230 -21.28 11.57 39.01
N GLY A 231 -20.47 11.34 37.97
CA GLY A 231 -19.56 12.29 37.37
C GLY A 231 -19.62 12.22 35.85
N ALA A 232 -19.18 13.29 35.20
CA ALA A 232 -18.89 13.31 33.77
C ALA A 232 -17.40 13.63 33.60
N GLY A 233 -16.78 13.06 32.57
CA GLY A 233 -15.36 13.18 32.40
C GLY A 233 -14.88 12.68 31.06
N SER A 234 -13.57 12.74 30.89
CA SER A 234 -12.86 12.11 29.81
C SER A 234 -11.69 11.32 30.38
N CYS A 235 -11.35 10.24 29.71
CA CYS A 235 -10.22 9.39 30.06
C CYS A 235 -9.65 8.73 28.81
N THR A 236 -8.45 8.17 28.92
CA THR A 236 -7.78 7.44 27.86
C THR A 236 -7.50 6.02 28.33
N ALA A 237 -7.77 5.06 27.45
CA ALA A 237 -7.41 3.67 27.64
C ALA A 237 -6.51 3.19 26.49
N THR A 238 -5.48 2.44 26.86
CA THR A 238 -4.58 1.76 25.94
C THR A 238 -4.86 0.27 26.03
N TYR A 239 -5.28 -0.33 24.92
CA TYR A 239 -5.49 -1.76 24.78
C TYR A 239 -4.29 -2.34 24.03
N THR A 240 -3.60 -3.29 24.64
CA THR A 240 -2.45 -3.99 24.05
C THR A 240 -2.81 -5.44 23.78
N LYS A 241 -2.69 -5.86 22.52
CA LYS A 241 -3.02 -7.22 22.09
C LYS A 241 -2.08 -8.25 22.75
N GLN A 242 -2.65 -9.32 23.29
CA GLN A 242 -1.91 -10.43 23.93
C GLN A 242 -1.17 -11.32 22.91
#